data_AF-A0A150TL51-F1
#
_entry.id   AF-A0A150TL51-F1
#
_cell.length_a   1.000
_cell.length_b   1.000
_cell.length_c   1.000
_cell.angle_alpha   90.00
_cell.angle_beta   90.00
_cell.angle_gamma   90.00
#
_symmetry.space_group_name_H-M   'P 1'
#
loop_
_entity.id
_entity.type
_entity.pdbx_description
1 polymer ?
#
loop_
_entity_poly.entity_id
_entity_poly.type
_entity_poly.pdbx_seq_one_letter_code
_entity_poly.pdbx_strand_id
1 'polypeptide(L)'
;ICLLGCPLGDPPLVRITDELDPGKCQGREDLRCDSIGDVSVCMPSCGMDSQCAGRACDPRINLCVDEPTTGLPAGSPCEVGDEGIDPCAGWCVPFGPELGVCAGLCALGGDIANEDCGGLRSGMCVYALDKDPGIGDTGACAKACTTHGDCLMPHASCTFVGQESNGFCIFGPTKCPRGQGDCGRAGEVCAETPDGPLCLDERYPLDDAGAGGAGGAEGAGGAGGTGGTGGPGEAGGASG
;
A
#
# COMPACT_ATOMS: atom_id res chain seq x y z
N ILE A 1 -11.22 -29.69 14.37
CA ILE A 1 -9.91 -29.12 13.97
C ILE A 1 -9.11 -28.88 15.25
N CYS A 2 -7.84 -29.26 15.30
CA CYS A 2 -6.95 -28.89 16.41
C CYS A 2 -6.01 -27.82 15.87
N LEU A 3 -6.00 -26.64 16.49
CA LEU A 3 -5.10 -25.54 16.14
C LEU A 3 -4.12 -25.33 17.28
N LEU A 4 -2.90 -24.92 16.95
CA LEU A 4 -1.90 -24.54 17.93
C LEU A 4 -2.29 -23.18 18.53
N GLY A 5 -2.36 -23.08 19.86
CA GLY A 5 -2.58 -21.79 20.52
C GLY A 5 -1.35 -20.89 20.43
N CYS A 6 -1.55 -19.58 20.47
CA CYS A 6 -0.47 -18.59 20.46
C CYS A 6 -0.83 -17.36 21.30
N PRO A 7 0.16 -16.64 21.85
CA PRO A 7 -0.09 -15.37 22.54
C PRO A 7 -0.09 -14.19 21.55
N LEU A 8 -1.18 -13.41 21.53
CA LEU A 8 -1.20 -12.11 20.84
C LEU A 8 -0.34 -11.09 21.60
N GLY A 9 0.28 -10.16 20.87
CA GLY A 9 1.08 -9.06 21.42
C GLY A 9 2.47 -9.45 21.96
N ASP A 10 2.77 -10.75 22.05
CA ASP A 10 4.02 -11.27 22.63
C ASP A 10 4.72 -12.24 21.66
N PRO A 11 6.02 -12.06 21.36
CA PRO A 11 6.83 -10.89 21.68
C PRO A 11 6.33 -9.63 20.96
N PRO A 12 6.54 -8.42 21.53
CA PRO A 12 6.08 -7.18 20.91
C PRO A 12 6.82 -6.92 19.60
N LEU A 13 6.08 -6.46 18.59
CA LEU A 13 6.66 -6.03 17.32
C LEU A 13 7.37 -4.68 17.51
N VAL A 14 8.69 -4.62 17.30
CA VAL A 14 9.46 -3.37 17.37
C VAL A 14 9.75 -2.83 15.98
N ARG A 15 10.02 -3.71 15.02
CA ARG A 15 10.23 -3.41 13.60
C ARG A 15 9.56 -4.46 12.75
N ILE A 16 9.15 -4.07 11.54
CA ILE A 16 8.54 -4.99 10.58
C ILE A 16 9.49 -6.09 10.08
N THR A 17 10.79 -5.95 10.36
CA THR A 17 11.83 -6.93 10.01
C THR A 17 12.31 -7.74 11.20
N ASP A 18 11.61 -7.69 12.34
CA ASP A 18 11.95 -8.55 13.46
C ASP A 18 11.63 -10.02 13.12
N GLU A 19 12.57 -10.92 13.40
CA GLU A 19 12.45 -12.35 13.08
C GLU A 19 11.29 -13.00 13.84
N LEU A 20 10.59 -13.95 13.20
CA LEU A 20 9.53 -14.70 13.86
C LEU A 20 10.07 -15.50 15.05
N ASP A 21 9.35 -15.42 16.18
CA ASP A 21 9.69 -16.15 17.39
C ASP A 21 9.36 -17.66 17.20
N PRO A 22 10.34 -18.57 17.33
CA PRO A 22 10.08 -20.01 17.28
C PRO A 22 9.08 -20.51 18.33
N GLY A 23 8.90 -19.79 19.44
CA GLY A 23 7.90 -20.06 20.47
C GLY A 23 6.46 -19.71 20.06
N LYS A 24 6.28 -18.88 19.02
CA LYS A 24 4.98 -18.44 18.52
C LYS A 24 4.74 -18.98 17.12
N CYS A 25 3.70 -19.79 16.98
CA CYS A 25 3.39 -20.46 15.72
C CYS A 25 4.60 -21.18 15.10
N GLN A 26 5.49 -21.70 15.95
CA GLN A 26 6.71 -22.40 15.55
C GLN A 26 7.68 -21.53 14.72
N GLY A 27 7.56 -20.21 14.76
CA GLY A 27 8.38 -19.29 13.96
C GLY A 27 8.20 -19.49 12.45
N ARG A 28 6.99 -19.85 12.00
CA ARG A 28 6.70 -20.17 10.61
C ARG A 28 5.99 -19.02 9.91
N GLU A 29 6.51 -18.63 8.74
CA GLU A 29 5.96 -17.57 7.87
C GLU A 29 4.56 -17.91 7.34
N ASP A 30 4.29 -19.19 7.11
CA ASP A 30 2.99 -19.65 6.61
C ASP A 30 1.93 -19.81 7.71
N LEU A 31 2.21 -19.31 8.93
CA LEU A 31 1.28 -19.25 10.06
C LEU A 31 1.23 -17.84 10.65
N ARG A 32 0.03 -17.37 11.01
CA ARG A 32 -0.18 -16.14 11.78
C ARG A 32 -0.98 -16.43 13.05
N CYS A 33 -0.69 -15.71 14.12
CA CYS A 33 -1.48 -15.75 15.34
C CYS A 33 -2.71 -14.87 15.17
N ASP A 34 -3.89 -15.49 15.22
CA ASP A 34 -5.17 -14.83 14.96
C ASP A 34 -6.16 -15.11 16.08
N SER A 35 -7.11 -14.20 16.28
CA SER A 35 -8.16 -14.34 17.30
C SER A 35 -9.42 -14.99 16.73
N ILE A 36 -9.91 -16.03 17.38
CA ILE A 36 -11.18 -16.68 17.06
C ILE A 36 -12.03 -16.72 18.33
N GLY A 37 -12.94 -15.74 18.47
CA GLY A 37 -13.70 -15.55 19.70
C GLY A 37 -12.78 -15.14 20.85
N ASP A 38 -12.72 -15.95 21.91
CA ASP A 38 -11.92 -15.66 23.10
C ASP A 38 -10.57 -16.39 23.14
N VAL A 39 -10.17 -17.05 22.04
CA VAL A 39 -8.91 -17.79 21.95
C VAL A 39 -8.09 -17.33 20.77
N SER A 40 -6.77 -17.39 20.93
CA SER A 40 -5.81 -17.04 19.88
C SER A 40 -5.08 -18.30 19.41
N VAL A 41 -5.03 -18.47 18.09
CA VAL A 41 -4.54 -19.69 17.45
C VAL A 41 -3.74 -19.38 16.20
N CYS A 42 -2.80 -20.26 15.88
CA CYS A 42 -2.00 -20.20 14.67
C CYS A 42 -2.86 -20.66 13.48
N MET A 43 -3.22 -19.70 12.63
CA MET A 43 -3.96 -19.88 11.41
C MET A 43 -3.00 -19.93 10.22
N PRO A 44 -3.20 -20.82 9.23
CA PRO A 44 -2.40 -20.80 8.02
C PRO A 44 -2.58 -19.49 7.25
N SER A 45 -1.51 -19.09 6.57
CA SER A 45 -1.43 -17.81 5.87
C SER A 45 -0.71 -17.95 4.54
N CYS A 46 -1.40 -18.42 3.50
CA CYS A 46 -0.88 -18.22 2.15
C CYS A 46 -0.96 -16.72 1.78
N GLY A 47 0.04 -16.23 1.06
CA GLY A 47 0.10 -14.88 0.47
C GLY A 47 -0.04 -14.87 -1.05
N MET A 48 0.19 -16.01 -1.74
CA MET A 48 0.06 -16.12 -3.19
C MET A 48 -0.18 -17.56 -3.67
N ASP A 49 -0.72 -17.70 -4.89
CA ASP A 49 -1.05 -19.00 -5.50
C ASP A 49 0.15 -19.95 -5.67
N SER A 50 1.37 -19.42 -5.81
CA SER A 50 2.59 -20.22 -5.93
C SER A 50 2.87 -21.04 -4.66
N GLN A 51 2.36 -20.62 -3.50
CA GLN A 51 2.42 -21.37 -2.24
C GLN A 51 1.39 -22.51 -2.17
N CYS A 52 0.46 -22.59 -3.13
CA CYS A 52 -0.73 -23.44 -3.04
C CYS A 52 -0.72 -24.71 -3.91
N ALA A 53 0.43 -25.14 -4.43
CA ALA A 53 0.63 -26.46 -5.07
C ALA A 53 -0.51 -26.91 -6.03
N GLY A 54 -0.95 -26.01 -6.94
CA GLY A 54 -2.00 -26.28 -7.92
C GLY A 54 -3.41 -25.82 -7.50
N ARG A 55 -3.53 -25.24 -6.31
CA ARG A 55 -4.72 -24.54 -5.79
C ARG A 55 -4.45 -23.03 -5.79
N ALA A 56 -5.46 -22.22 -5.50
CA ALA A 56 -5.34 -20.77 -5.37
C ALA A 56 -5.27 -20.37 -3.91
N CYS A 57 -4.55 -19.30 -3.59
CA CYS A 57 -4.60 -18.71 -2.27
C CYS A 57 -5.88 -17.86 -2.15
N ASP A 58 -6.76 -18.19 -1.22
CA ASP A 58 -7.94 -17.38 -0.95
C ASP A 58 -7.55 -16.15 -0.11
N PRO A 59 -7.72 -14.91 -0.60
CA PRO A 59 -7.33 -13.72 0.15
C PRO A 59 -8.24 -13.40 1.35
N ARG A 60 -9.43 -14.00 1.46
CA ARG A 60 -10.37 -13.85 2.58
C ARG A 60 -9.93 -14.66 3.79
N ILE A 61 -9.53 -15.90 3.57
CA ILE A 61 -9.20 -16.84 4.65
C ILE A 61 -7.72 -17.17 4.71
N ASN A 62 -6.94 -16.74 3.71
CA ASN A 62 -5.52 -17.03 3.52
C ASN A 62 -5.21 -18.53 3.58
N LEU A 63 -6.12 -19.34 3.04
CA LEU A 63 -5.95 -20.77 2.86
C LEU A 63 -5.91 -21.10 1.38
N CYS A 64 -5.15 -22.12 1.03
CA CYS A 64 -5.21 -22.68 -0.31
C CYS A 64 -6.58 -23.34 -0.53
N VAL A 65 -7.29 -22.95 -1.59
CA VAL A 65 -8.62 -23.42 -1.97
C VAL A 65 -8.70 -23.66 -3.48
N ASP A 66 -9.72 -24.41 -3.90
CA ASP A 66 -9.92 -24.69 -5.34
C ASP A 66 -10.60 -23.51 -6.05
N GLU A 67 -11.50 -22.81 -5.35
CA GLU A 67 -12.19 -21.61 -5.84
C GLU A 67 -12.03 -20.48 -4.82
N PRO A 68 -11.16 -19.49 -5.07
CA PRO A 68 -10.91 -18.40 -4.13
C PRO A 68 -12.08 -17.41 -4.11
N THR A 69 -12.25 -16.77 -2.96
CA THR A 69 -13.20 -15.66 -2.78
C THR A 69 -12.92 -14.56 -3.81
N THR A 70 -13.98 -14.08 -4.46
CA THR A 70 -13.92 -13.02 -5.46
C THR A 70 -14.50 -11.72 -4.91
N GLY A 71 -14.10 -10.59 -5.49
CA GLY A 71 -14.55 -9.26 -5.08
C GLY A 71 -13.61 -8.19 -5.60
N LEU A 72 -13.69 -7.01 -4.99
CA LEU A 72 -12.76 -5.92 -5.28
C LEU A 72 -11.31 -6.35 -4.93
N PRO A 73 -10.33 -6.07 -5.80
CA PRO A 73 -8.95 -6.48 -5.60
C PRO A 73 -8.28 -5.67 -4.48
N ALA A 74 -7.16 -6.19 -3.96
CA ALA A 74 -6.36 -5.51 -2.94
C ALA A 74 -5.95 -4.09 -3.38
N GLY A 75 -6.01 -3.13 -2.45
CA GLY A 75 -5.80 -1.71 -2.68
C GLY A 75 -7.02 -0.95 -3.23
N SER A 76 -8.15 -1.62 -3.49
CA SER A 76 -9.39 -0.91 -3.86
C SER A 76 -10.02 -0.25 -2.63
N PRO A 77 -10.63 0.94 -2.78
CA PRO A 77 -11.47 1.51 -1.73
C PRO A 77 -12.70 0.63 -1.51
N CYS A 78 -13.14 0.52 -0.26
CA CYS A 78 -14.30 -0.27 0.12
C CYS A 78 -15.04 0.31 1.32
N GLU A 79 -16.31 -0.03 1.42
CA GLU A 79 -17.15 0.19 2.58
C GLU A 79 -17.90 -1.12 2.84
N VAL A 80 -17.95 -1.55 4.10
CA VAL A 80 -18.82 -2.67 4.50
C VAL A 80 -20.22 -2.12 4.60
N GLY A 81 -21.12 -2.57 3.72
CA GLY A 81 -22.50 -2.07 3.69
C GLY A 81 -23.28 -2.42 4.96
N ASP A 82 -24.45 -1.79 5.16
CA ASP A 82 -25.30 -1.97 6.35
C ASP A 82 -25.70 -3.44 6.62
N GLU A 83 -25.69 -4.28 5.59
CA GLU A 83 -25.99 -5.72 5.69
C GLU A 83 -24.77 -6.56 6.13
N GLY A 84 -23.61 -5.93 6.37
CA GLY A 84 -22.36 -6.60 6.74
C GLY A 84 -21.66 -7.30 5.56
N ILE A 85 -22.07 -7.00 4.33
CA ILE A 85 -21.47 -7.59 3.13
C ILE A 85 -20.20 -6.82 2.80
N ASP A 86 -19.07 -7.52 2.87
CA ASP A 86 -17.76 -7.01 2.51
C ASP A 86 -17.53 -7.20 0.99
N PRO A 87 -17.30 -6.11 0.22
CA PRO A 87 -17.16 -6.19 -1.23
C PRO A 87 -15.79 -6.70 -1.70
N CYS A 88 -14.83 -6.87 -0.80
CA CYS A 88 -13.45 -7.24 -1.14
C CYS A 88 -13.30 -8.74 -1.39
N ALA A 89 -12.34 -9.10 -2.24
CA ALA A 89 -11.90 -10.50 -2.32
C ALA A 89 -11.25 -10.93 -0.99
N GLY A 90 -10.38 -10.08 -0.44
CA GLY A 90 -9.86 -10.16 0.93
C GLY A 90 -10.79 -9.49 1.92
N TRP A 91 -10.28 -8.66 2.83
CA TRP A 91 -11.07 -7.93 3.82
C TRP A 91 -11.12 -6.44 3.51
N CYS A 92 -12.26 -5.81 3.79
CA CYS A 92 -12.36 -4.37 3.86
C CYS A 92 -11.82 -3.87 5.20
N VAL A 93 -10.55 -3.49 5.22
CA VAL A 93 -9.85 -3.03 6.43
C VAL A 93 -10.11 -1.54 6.63
N PRO A 94 -10.69 -1.11 7.78
CA PRO A 94 -10.98 0.29 8.03
C PRO A 94 -9.73 1.07 8.42
N PHE A 95 -9.51 2.21 7.78
CA PHE A 95 -8.49 3.21 8.06
C PHE A 95 -9.16 4.52 8.49
N GLY A 96 -9.63 4.54 9.73
CA GLY A 96 -10.44 5.64 10.26
C GLY A 96 -11.93 5.51 9.95
N PRO A 97 -12.73 6.58 10.14
CA PRO A 97 -14.18 6.49 10.10
C PRO A 97 -14.80 6.45 8.69
N GLU A 98 -14.06 6.86 7.66
CA GLU A 98 -14.62 7.13 6.31
C GLU A 98 -13.86 6.40 5.19
N LEU A 99 -12.86 5.59 5.52
CA LEU A 99 -12.01 4.95 4.53
C LEU A 99 -11.82 3.49 4.88
N GLY A 100 -12.23 2.61 3.99
CA GLY A 100 -11.89 1.20 4.02
C GLY A 100 -11.09 0.82 2.78
N VAL A 101 -10.20 -0.16 2.92
CA VAL A 101 -9.41 -0.67 1.80
C VAL A 101 -9.39 -2.19 1.78
N CYS A 102 -9.57 -2.74 0.59
CA CYS A 102 -9.43 -4.17 0.37
C CYS A 102 -7.98 -4.62 0.60
N ALA A 103 -7.76 -5.53 1.54
CA ALA A 103 -6.45 -6.10 1.83
C ALA A 103 -6.55 -7.58 2.20
N GLY A 104 -5.51 -8.35 1.89
CA GLY A 104 -5.34 -9.70 2.45
C GLY A 104 -4.76 -9.63 3.86
N LEU A 105 -4.96 -10.69 4.65
CA LEU A 105 -4.29 -10.84 5.94
C LEU A 105 -2.87 -11.38 5.74
N CYS A 106 -2.01 -11.17 6.73
CA CYS A 106 -0.61 -11.61 6.72
C CYS A 106 -0.09 -11.77 8.15
N ALA A 107 1.11 -12.34 8.31
CA ALA A 107 1.82 -12.36 9.58
C ALA A 107 2.71 -11.12 9.68
N LEU A 108 2.75 -10.47 10.84
CA LEU A 108 3.62 -9.32 11.07
C LEU A 108 5.05 -9.77 11.44
N GLY A 109 6.07 -9.14 10.87
CA GLY A 109 7.46 -9.52 11.09
C GLY A 109 7.90 -10.62 10.13
N GLY A 110 9.02 -11.29 10.44
CA GLY A 110 9.50 -12.40 9.62
C GLY A 110 10.10 -11.99 8.28
N ASP A 111 9.92 -12.84 7.28
CA ASP A 111 10.45 -12.68 5.93
C ASP A 111 9.53 -11.86 5.03
N ILE A 112 9.65 -10.53 5.19
CA ILE A 112 9.00 -9.55 4.33
C ILE A 112 9.39 -9.67 2.84
N ALA A 113 10.48 -10.40 2.51
CA ALA A 113 10.99 -10.47 1.15
C ALA A 113 10.18 -11.42 0.25
N ASN A 114 9.72 -12.55 0.79
CA ASN A 114 9.26 -13.68 -0.02
C ASN A 114 7.85 -14.18 0.31
N GLU A 115 7.48 -14.24 1.59
CA GLU A 115 6.28 -14.99 2.02
C GLU A 115 5.09 -14.05 2.30
N ASP A 116 5.35 -12.85 2.84
CA ASP A 116 4.32 -11.89 3.19
C ASP A 116 3.68 -11.23 1.98
N CYS A 117 2.36 -11.35 1.85
CA CYS A 117 1.58 -10.62 0.84
C CYS A 117 2.07 -10.82 -0.60
N GLY A 118 2.72 -11.95 -0.88
CA GLY A 118 3.34 -12.25 -2.17
C GLY A 118 4.75 -11.68 -2.37
N GLY A 119 5.39 -11.22 -1.29
CA GLY A 119 6.74 -10.65 -1.24
C GLY A 119 6.82 -9.21 -1.75
N LEU A 120 8.01 -8.61 -1.71
CA LEU A 120 8.24 -7.17 -1.99
C LEU A 120 7.84 -6.72 -3.40
N ARG A 121 7.55 -7.66 -4.31
CA ARG A 121 7.02 -7.38 -5.65
C ARG A 121 5.52 -7.16 -5.68
N SER A 122 4.81 -7.69 -4.69
CA SER A 122 3.34 -7.68 -4.62
C SER A 122 2.84 -6.87 -3.44
N GLY A 123 3.45 -7.00 -2.26
CA GLY A 123 3.04 -6.27 -1.08
C GLY A 123 3.92 -6.54 0.14
N MET A 124 3.55 -5.93 1.25
CA MET A 124 4.19 -6.14 2.55
C MET A 124 3.15 -6.16 3.66
N CYS A 125 3.37 -6.96 4.69
CA CYS A 125 2.54 -6.91 5.89
C CYS A 125 2.95 -5.70 6.73
N VAL A 126 2.09 -4.69 6.88
CA VAL A 126 2.45 -3.47 7.64
C VAL A 126 1.34 -2.90 8.50
N TYR A 127 0.09 -3.22 8.19
CA TYR A 127 -1.04 -2.68 8.93
C TYR A 127 -1.40 -3.65 10.05
N ALA A 128 -0.92 -3.37 11.25
CA ALA A 128 -1.36 -4.09 12.43
C ALA A 128 -2.87 -3.89 12.64
N LEU A 129 -3.59 -4.99 12.83
CA LEU A 129 -5.03 -4.95 13.11
C LEU A 129 -5.33 -4.85 14.61
N ASP A 130 -4.37 -5.23 15.45
CA ASP A 130 -4.41 -5.08 16.89
C ASP A 130 -3.66 -3.82 17.36
N LYS A 131 -4.09 -3.27 18.49
CA LYS A 131 -3.51 -2.05 19.08
C LYS A 131 -2.07 -2.25 19.55
N ASP A 132 -1.78 -3.41 20.11
CA ASP A 132 -0.48 -3.79 20.68
C ASP A 132 0.00 -5.06 19.97
N PRO A 133 0.42 -4.97 18.69
CA PRO A 133 0.74 -6.13 17.88
C PRO A 133 2.06 -6.77 18.31
N GLY A 134 2.08 -8.09 18.27
CA GLY A 134 3.26 -8.91 18.43
C GLY A 134 3.82 -9.39 17.10
N ILE A 135 5.06 -9.84 17.12
CA ILE A 135 5.68 -10.56 16.00
C ILE A 135 4.86 -11.84 15.75
N GLY A 136 4.55 -12.12 14.50
CA GLY A 136 3.73 -13.24 14.06
C GLY A 136 2.22 -13.06 14.25
N ASP A 137 1.74 -11.90 14.72
CA ASP A 137 0.30 -11.60 14.77
C ASP A 137 -0.28 -11.25 13.41
N THR A 138 -1.60 -11.30 13.30
CA THR A 138 -2.32 -10.87 12.10
C THR A 138 -2.11 -9.38 11.80
N GLY A 139 -1.65 -9.11 10.58
CA GLY A 139 -1.69 -7.79 9.96
C GLY A 139 -2.47 -7.80 8.65
N ALA A 140 -2.48 -6.67 7.97
CA ALA A 140 -3.01 -6.52 6.63
C ALA A 140 -1.95 -6.02 5.63
N CYS A 141 -2.10 -6.51 4.40
CA CYS A 141 -1.17 -6.25 3.31
C CYS A 141 -1.29 -4.82 2.76
N ALA A 142 -0.15 -4.12 2.64
CA ALA A 142 0.00 -2.96 1.77
C ALA A 142 0.44 -3.41 0.38
N LYS A 143 -0.17 -2.85 -0.66
CA LYS A 143 0.18 -3.11 -2.06
C LYS A 143 1.54 -2.48 -2.40
N ALA A 144 2.36 -3.19 -3.17
CA ALA A 144 3.55 -2.61 -3.79
C ALA A 144 3.18 -1.58 -4.88
N CYS A 145 4.03 -0.58 -5.06
CA CYS A 145 3.84 0.49 -6.03
C CYS A 145 5.19 0.93 -6.64
N THR A 146 5.09 1.45 -7.84
CA THR A 146 6.18 2.05 -8.62
C THR A 146 5.93 3.52 -8.92
N THR A 147 4.67 3.96 -8.81
CA THR A 147 4.24 5.34 -8.92
C THR A 147 3.30 5.69 -7.76
N HIS A 148 3.07 6.97 -7.50
CA HIS A 148 2.07 7.37 -6.50
C HIS A 148 0.64 7.00 -6.91
N GLY A 149 0.33 6.94 -8.21
CA GLY A 149 -1.02 6.61 -8.68
C GLY A 149 -1.33 5.11 -8.71
N ASP A 150 -0.32 4.24 -8.57
CA ASP A 150 -0.51 2.81 -8.27
C ASP A 150 -1.29 2.57 -6.96
N CYS A 151 -1.28 3.56 -6.07
CA CYS A 151 -2.05 3.60 -4.84
C CYS A 151 -3.46 4.14 -5.12
N LEU A 152 -4.38 3.23 -5.41
CA LEU A 152 -5.77 3.50 -5.80
C LEU A 152 -6.66 4.05 -4.65
N MET A 153 -6.06 4.64 -3.62
CA MET A 153 -6.70 4.93 -2.34
C MET A 153 -6.50 6.41 -1.99
N PRO A 154 -7.57 7.13 -1.59
CA PRO A 154 -7.44 8.48 -1.06
C PRO A 154 -6.44 8.51 0.09
N HIS A 155 -5.58 9.52 0.11
CA HIS A 155 -4.59 9.71 1.17
C HIS A 155 -3.58 8.57 1.33
N ALA A 156 -3.38 7.72 0.32
CA ALA A 156 -2.24 6.81 0.26
C ALA A 156 -1.20 7.34 -0.72
N SER A 157 0.07 7.04 -0.45
CA SER A 157 1.16 7.39 -1.35
C SER A 157 2.20 6.30 -1.38
N CYS A 158 2.83 6.15 -2.54
CA CYS A 158 3.96 5.25 -2.68
C CYS A 158 5.13 5.72 -1.81
N THR A 159 5.51 4.92 -0.82
CA THR A 159 6.53 5.27 0.18
C THR A 159 7.68 4.26 0.14
N PHE A 160 8.91 4.77 0.19
CA PHE A 160 10.09 3.92 0.32
C PHE A 160 10.27 3.47 1.77
N VAL A 161 10.35 2.15 1.97
CA VAL A 161 10.52 1.54 3.29
C VAL A 161 11.91 0.91 3.48
N GLY A 162 12.89 1.29 2.65
CA GLY A 162 14.26 0.76 2.74
C GLY A 162 14.55 -0.44 1.85
N GLN A 163 13.65 -0.80 0.93
CA GLN A 163 13.78 -1.97 0.06
C GLN A 163 13.87 -1.55 -1.42
N GLU A 164 14.97 -1.87 -2.10
CA GLU A 164 15.35 -1.29 -3.40
C GLU A 164 14.47 -1.68 -4.60
N SER A 165 13.46 -2.54 -4.44
CA SER A 165 12.66 -3.04 -5.55
C SER A 165 11.38 -2.24 -5.84
N ASN A 166 10.65 -1.79 -4.83
CA ASN A 166 9.36 -1.08 -4.96
C ASN A 166 9.11 -0.17 -3.75
N GLY A 167 8.18 0.78 -3.90
CA GLY A 167 7.54 1.40 -2.74
C GLY A 167 6.31 0.61 -2.31
N PHE A 168 5.66 1.07 -1.24
CA PHE A 168 4.41 0.50 -0.76
C PHE A 168 3.38 1.59 -0.51
N CYS A 169 2.11 1.28 -0.75
CA CYS A 169 1.02 2.22 -0.55
C CYS A 169 0.73 2.39 0.94
N ILE A 170 1.29 3.48 1.51
CA ILE A 170 1.17 3.84 2.92
C ILE A 170 0.20 5.02 3.08
N PHE A 171 -0.72 4.92 4.04
CA PHE A 171 -1.68 5.98 4.36
C PHE A 171 -1.07 7.15 5.13
N GLY A 172 -1.74 8.30 5.00
CA GLY A 172 -1.45 9.49 5.79
C GLY A 172 -0.14 10.19 5.42
N PRO A 173 0.14 10.45 4.12
CA PRO A 173 1.23 11.34 3.76
C PRO A 173 1.03 12.71 4.43
N THR A 174 2.14 13.32 4.83
CA THR A 174 2.12 14.65 5.45
C THR A 174 1.54 15.65 4.46
N LYS A 175 0.53 16.43 4.86
CA LYS A 175 0.02 17.54 4.05
C LYS A 175 1.01 18.70 4.08
N CYS A 176 1.20 19.37 2.95
CA CYS A 176 2.12 20.52 2.83
C CYS A 176 1.45 21.80 2.31
N PRO A 177 0.43 22.33 3.01
CA PRO A 177 -0.30 23.53 2.57
C PRO A 177 0.57 24.80 2.51
N ARG A 178 1.75 24.80 3.15
CA ARG A 178 2.73 25.91 3.08
C ARG A 178 3.93 25.57 2.21
N GLY A 179 3.83 24.53 1.38
CA GLY A 179 4.88 24.06 0.48
C GLY A 179 5.93 23.20 1.17
N GLN A 180 7.11 23.08 0.54
CA GLN A 180 8.20 22.17 0.93
C GLN A 180 8.62 22.24 2.40
N GLY A 181 8.46 23.39 3.06
CA GLY A 181 8.82 23.55 4.48
C GLY A 181 8.00 22.70 5.45
N ASP A 182 6.86 22.16 5.02
CA ASP A 182 6.06 21.22 5.80
C ASP A 182 6.56 19.76 5.67
N CYS A 183 7.42 19.45 4.68
CA CYS A 183 7.96 18.12 4.45
C CYS A 183 9.23 17.89 5.27
N GLY A 184 9.16 16.92 6.18
CA GLY A 184 10.20 16.67 7.18
C GLY A 184 11.14 15.52 6.86
N ARG A 185 10.78 14.62 5.94
CA ARG A 185 11.63 13.47 5.61
C ARG A 185 12.53 13.78 4.40
N ALA A 186 13.74 13.24 4.44
CA ALA A 186 14.67 13.36 3.32
C ALA A 186 14.12 12.63 2.09
N GLY A 187 14.15 13.31 0.93
CA GLY A 187 13.59 12.79 -0.32
C GLY A 187 12.09 12.98 -0.47
N GLU A 188 11.41 13.72 0.43
CA GLU A 188 10.03 14.15 0.19
C GLU A 188 10.01 15.46 -0.59
N VAL A 189 9.11 15.56 -1.58
CA VAL A 189 8.78 16.78 -2.32
C VAL A 189 7.31 17.10 -2.10
N CYS A 190 7.01 18.37 -1.81
CA CYS A 190 5.63 18.83 -1.78
C CYS A 190 5.08 18.92 -3.21
N ALA A 191 4.08 18.08 -3.52
CA ALA A 191 3.48 18.00 -4.84
C ALA A 191 1.95 18.17 -4.77
N GLU A 192 1.38 18.82 -5.77
CA GLU A 192 -0.06 18.95 -5.92
C GLU A 192 -0.68 17.61 -6.33
N THR A 193 -1.73 17.20 -5.63
CA THR A 193 -2.49 15.98 -5.90
C THR A 193 -3.99 16.31 -5.92
N PRO A 194 -4.85 15.39 -6.40
CA PRO A 194 -6.31 15.56 -6.28
C PRO A 194 -6.80 15.78 -4.83
N ASP A 195 -6.04 15.30 -3.84
CA ASP A 195 -6.34 15.45 -2.40
C ASP A 195 -5.71 16.72 -1.77
N GLY A 196 -5.09 17.57 -2.59
CA GLY A 196 -4.33 18.76 -2.20
C GLY A 196 -2.81 18.54 -2.15
N PRO A 197 -2.04 19.51 -1.63
CA PRO A 197 -0.59 19.42 -1.57
C PRO A 197 -0.14 18.41 -0.50
N LEU A 198 0.61 17.40 -0.94
CA LEU A 198 1.13 16.31 -0.10
C LEU A 198 2.66 16.18 -0.23
N CYS A 199 3.32 15.80 0.86
CA CYS A 199 4.72 15.40 0.87
C CYS A 199 4.84 13.99 0.33
N LEU A 200 5.42 13.87 -0.87
CA LEU A 200 5.53 12.63 -1.62
C LEU A 200 7.00 12.25 -1.79
N ASP A 201 7.31 10.95 -1.74
CA ASP A 201 8.67 10.45 -1.94
C ASP A 201 9.11 10.61 -3.41
N GLU A 202 10.12 11.44 -3.65
CA GLU A 202 10.60 11.83 -4.99
C GLU A 202 11.09 10.66 -5.85
N ARG A 203 11.32 9.48 -5.24
CA ARG A 203 11.69 8.26 -5.95
C ARG A 203 10.57 7.75 -6.85
N TYR A 204 9.31 8.04 -6.52
CA TYR A 204 8.16 7.54 -7.25
C TYR A 204 7.50 8.70 -8.00
N PRO A 205 7.26 8.58 -9.32
CA PRO A 205 6.59 9.63 -10.06
C PRO A 205 5.10 9.67 -9.68
N LEU A 206 4.49 10.84 -9.81
CA LEU A 206 3.04 10.93 -10.00
C LEU A 206 2.73 10.33 -11.38
N ASP A 207 1.73 9.45 -11.49
CA ASP A 207 1.22 9.04 -12.81
C ASP A 207 0.86 10.29 -13.59
N ASP A 208 1.31 10.36 -14.85
CA ASP A 208 1.23 11.53 -15.75
C ASP A 208 0.13 12.48 -15.30
N ALA A 209 0.52 13.45 -14.49
CA ALA A 209 -0.38 14.48 -14.02
C ALA A 209 -0.92 15.13 -15.28
N GLY A 210 -2.18 14.84 -15.61
CA GLY A 210 -2.80 15.29 -16.84
C GLY A 210 -2.45 16.76 -17.03
N ALA A 211 -1.74 17.06 -18.12
CA ALA A 211 -1.15 18.36 -18.46
C ALA A 211 -1.83 19.53 -17.74
N GLY A 212 -1.26 19.94 -16.59
CA GLY A 212 -1.94 20.81 -15.65
C GLY A 212 -0.96 21.63 -14.82
N GLY A 213 -0.36 22.64 -15.45
CA GLY A 213 0.17 23.80 -14.75
C GLY A 213 1.59 23.68 -14.20
N ALA A 214 2.56 23.98 -15.06
CA ALA A 214 3.78 24.60 -14.59
C ALA A 214 3.44 25.92 -13.86
N GLY A 215 3.91 26.06 -12.62
CA GLY A 215 3.94 27.33 -11.90
C GLY A 215 4.50 27.10 -10.51
N GLY A 216 5.60 27.70 -10.07
CA GLY A 216 6.54 28.63 -10.68
C GLY A 216 7.52 28.97 -9.56
N ALA A 217 8.82 28.82 -9.80
CA ALA A 217 9.84 29.37 -8.94
C ALA A 217 10.43 30.60 -9.64
N GLU A 218 10.20 31.75 -9.02
CA GLU A 218 10.65 33.08 -9.42
C GLU A 218 12.18 33.14 -9.53
N GLY A 219 12.67 33.54 -10.71
CA GLY A 219 14.06 33.89 -10.95
C GLY A 219 14.14 35.24 -11.65
N ALA A 220 14.51 36.26 -10.89
CA ALA A 220 14.65 37.64 -11.36
C ALA A 220 15.84 37.83 -12.32
N GLY A 221 15.64 38.65 -13.37
CA GLY A 221 16.69 39.46 -13.98
C GLY A 221 16.93 39.26 -15.47
N GLY A 222 16.77 40.34 -16.25
CA GLY A 222 17.40 40.45 -17.58
C GLY A 222 16.55 41.17 -18.63
N ALA A 223 16.76 42.48 -18.76
CA ALA A 223 16.12 43.33 -19.75
C ALA A 223 16.73 43.20 -21.17
N GLY A 224 15.92 43.54 -22.18
CA GLY A 224 16.32 43.87 -23.56
C GLY A 224 15.83 42.84 -24.57
N GLY A 225 15.00 43.12 -25.58
CA GLY A 225 14.68 44.37 -26.26
C GLY A 225 14.95 44.19 -27.76
N THR A 226 13.97 44.59 -28.60
CA THR A 226 13.93 44.60 -30.09
C THR A 226 13.63 43.23 -30.73
N GLY A 227 12.55 43.01 -31.49
CA GLY A 227 12.01 43.77 -32.64
C GLY A 227 12.42 42.98 -33.90
N GLY A 228 11.60 42.63 -34.89
CA GLY A 228 10.17 42.71 -35.14
C GLY A 228 9.88 41.93 -36.45
N THR A 229 8.68 42.14 -36.98
CA THR A 229 8.23 41.97 -38.38
C THR A 229 8.03 40.55 -38.96
N GLY A 230 6.77 40.28 -39.36
CA GLY A 230 6.45 39.72 -40.69
C GLY A 230 5.75 38.36 -40.72
N GLY A 231 4.42 38.33 -40.89
CA GLY A 231 3.71 37.21 -41.54
C GLY A 231 3.86 37.29 -43.09
N PRO A 232 3.01 36.66 -43.92
CA PRO A 232 1.88 35.74 -43.66
C PRO A 232 1.78 34.50 -44.63
N GLY A 233 0.72 33.68 -44.48
CA GLY A 233 0.14 32.77 -45.51
C GLY A 233 0.81 31.39 -45.65
N GLU A 234 0.20 30.26 -46.03
CA GLU A 234 -1.10 29.84 -46.60
C GLU A 234 -1.26 28.32 -46.23
N ALA A 235 -2.43 27.81 -45.83
CA ALA A 235 -3.45 27.07 -46.61
C ALA A 235 -3.06 25.73 -47.29
N GLY A 236 -3.89 24.69 -47.03
CA GLY A 236 -4.03 23.43 -47.80
C GLY A 236 -3.24 22.24 -47.24
N GLY A 237 -3.71 21.00 -47.17
CA GLY A 237 -4.88 20.31 -47.69
C GLY A 237 -4.69 18.78 -47.46
N ALA A 238 -5.77 18.03 -47.67
CA ALA A 238 -6.04 16.64 -47.29
C ALA A 238 -5.07 15.50 -47.68
N SER A 239 -5.27 14.40 -46.92
CA SER A 239 -5.31 12.97 -47.30
C SER A 239 -4.03 12.19 -47.62
N GLY A 240 -3.89 11.07 -46.90
CA GLY A 240 -3.12 9.88 -47.18
C GLY A 240 -3.53 8.80 -46.19
#